data_AF-A0A179BXF1-F1
#
_entry.id   AF-A0A179BXF1-F1
#
_cell.length_a   1.000
_cell.length_b   1.000
_cell.length_c   1.000
_cell.angle_alpha   90.00
_cell.angle_beta   90.00
_cell.angle_gamma   90.00
#
_symmetry.space_group_name_H-M   'P 1'
#
loop_
_entity.id
_entity.type
_entity.pdbx_description
1 polymer ?
#
loop_
_entity_poly.entity_id
_entity_poly.type
_entity_poly.pdbx_seq_one_letter_code
_entity_poly.pdbx_strand_id
1 'polypeptide(L)'
;MEILYLEPCRGHGGGGAMMVARFSVKLTPYLQLHNLRLLETPNGPKVHFPAITGGGGKVATMDPSYARQIAESAMAAYHRRLTIADTDIDAA
;
A
#
# COMPACT_ATOMS: atom_id res chain seq x y z
N MET A 1 -8.57 1.52 -11.77
CA MET A 1 -7.86 1.89 -10.53
C MET A 1 -6.37 1.93 -10.82
N GLU A 2 -5.66 2.92 -10.29
CA GLU A 2 -4.24 3.15 -10.57
C GLU A 2 -3.46 3.43 -9.28
N ILE A 3 -2.32 2.76 -9.10
CA ILE A 3 -1.42 2.95 -7.97
C ILE A 3 -0.44 4.08 -8.29
N LEU A 4 -0.36 5.05 -7.40
CA LEU A 4 0.37 6.30 -7.56
C LEU A 4 1.31 6.51 -6.38
N TYR A 5 2.42 7.23 -6.58
CA TYR A 5 3.34 7.65 -5.51
C TYR A 5 3.74 6.50 -4.57
N LEU A 6 4.11 5.35 -5.12
CA LEU A 6 4.51 4.17 -4.35
C LEU A 6 5.96 4.32 -3.85
N GLU A 7 6.11 4.38 -2.54
CA GLU A 7 7.37 4.54 -1.83
C GLU A 7 7.60 3.30 -0.94
N PRO A 8 8.61 2.46 -1.26
CA PRO A 8 9.02 1.39 -0.36
C PRO A 8 9.43 1.93 1.00
N CYS A 9 8.89 1.35 2.07
CA CYS A 9 9.26 1.71 3.43
C CYS A 9 9.10 0.48 4.33
N ARG A 10 10.07 0.22 5.21
CA ARG A 10 9.98 -0.88 6.18
C ARG A 10 9.56 -0.34 7.54
N GLY A 11 8.49 -0.87 8.09
CA GLY A 11 8.07 -0.58 9.46
C GLY A 11 7.12 -1.64 10.01
N HIS A 12 7.00 -1.74 11.34
CA HIS A 12 6.09 -2.71 11.95
C HIS A 12 4.65 -2.18 11.95
N GLY A 13 3.72 -2.98 11.42
CA GLY A 13 2.28 -2.71 11.42
C GLY A 13 1.55 -3.22 12.68
N GLY A 14 2.25 -3.94 13.57
CA GLY A 14 1.69 -4.65 14.72
C GLY A 14 1.12 -6.03 14.34
N GLY A 15 1.05 -6.95 15.30
CA GLY A 15 0.41 -8.27 15.10
C GLY A 15 1.05 -9.16 14.01
N GLY A 16 2.35 -9.02 13.75
CA GLY A 16 3.06 -9.74 12.69
C GLY A 16 2.88 -9.17 11.28
N ALA A 17 2.17 -8.04 11.12
CA ALA A 17 2.10 -7.33 9.85
C ALA A 17 3.34 -6.45 9.65
N MET A 18 3.93 -6.51 8.46
CA MET A 18 5.02 -5.62 8.05
C MET A 18 4.51 -4.59 7.07
N MET A 19 4.72 -3.32 7.38
CA MET A 19 4.55 -2.25 6.39
C MET A 19 5.70 -2.30 5.40
N VAL A 20 5.37 -2.43 4.12
CA VAL A 20 6.34 -2.57 3.02
C VAL A 20 6.38 -1.35 2.11
N ALA A 21 5.29 -0.57 2.06
CA ALA A 21 5.24 0.65 1.26
C ALA A 21 4.17 1.64 1.76
N ARG A 22 4.34 2.90 1.38
CA ARG A 22 3.29 3.92 1.34
C ARG A 22 2.91 4.21 -0.10
N PHE A 23 1.64 4.51 -0.35
CA PHE A 23 1.17 4.81 -1.69
C PHE A 23 -0.09 5.67 -1.68
N SER A 24 -0.42 6.19 -2.86
CA SER A 24 -1.72 6.77 -3.18
C SER A 24 -2.42 5.88 -4.21
N VAL A 25 -3.75 5.92 -4.27
CA VAL A 25 -4.51 5.18 -5.28
C VAL A 25 -5.59 6.06 -5.87
N LYS A 26 -5.68 6.09 -7.19
CA LYS A 26 -6.78 6.68 -7.93
C LYS A 26 -7.84 5.60 -8.16
N LEU A 27 -8.94 5.69 -7.43
CA LEU A 27 -10.03 4.72 -7.51
C LEU A 27 -10.90 4.98 -8.75
N THR A 28 -11.18 6.27 -9.01
CA THR A 28 -11.96 6.76 -10.15
C THR A 28 -11.27 7.99 -10.74
N PRO A 29 -11.71 8.52 -11.90
CA PRO A 29 -11.18 9.78 -12.45
C PRO A 29 -11.23 10.97 -11.49
N TYR A 30 -12.13 10.93 -10.49
CA TYR A 30 -12.43 12.05 -9.60
C TYR A 30 -12.08 11.76 -8.13
N LEU A 31 -11.69 10.54 -7.78
CA LEU A 31 -11.42 10.13 -6.41
C LEU A 31 -10.03 9.51 -6.29
N GLN A 32 -9.23 10.12 -5.44
CA GLN A 32 -7.91 9.65 -5.06
C GLN A 32 -7.78 9.57 -3.55
N LEU A 33 -7.16 8.50 -3.09
CA LEU A 33 -6.81 8.29 -1.69
C LEU A 33 -5.30 8.41 -1.54
N HIS A 34 -4.84 9.05 -0.47
CA HIS A 34 -3.44 9.38 -0.26
C HIS A 34 -2.92 8.79 1.04
N ASN A 35 -1.60 8.57 1.08
CA ASN A 35 -0.87 8.12 2.26
C ASN A 35 -1.40 6.80 2.85
N LEU A 36 -1.82 5.88 1.97
CA LEU A 36 -2.21 4.54 2.35
C LEU A 36 -0.95 3.73 2.69
N ARG A 37 -1.09 2.81 3.64
CA ARG A 37 -0.02 1.88 4.03
C ARG A 37 -0.31 0.51 3.45
N LEU A 38 0.66 -0.04 2.73
CA LEU A 38 0.64 -1.43 2.27
C LEU A 38 1.29 -2.30 3.34
N LEU A 39 0.51 -3.24 3.86
CA LEU A 39 0.96 -4.22 4.84
C LEU A 39 1.06 -5.59 4.18
N GLU A 40 2.18 -6.25 4.38
CA GLU A 40 2.35 -7.67 4.14
C GLU A 40 1.98 -8.44 5.41
N THR A 41 1.09 -9.42 5.27
CA THR A 41 0.67 -10.29 6.37
C THR A 41 0.69 -11.75 5.92
N PRO A 42 0.79 -12.73 6.83
CA PRO A 42 0.74 -14.14 6.46
C PRO A 42 -0.51 -14.56 5.69
N ASN A 43 -1.62 -13.83 5.88
CA ASN A 43 -2.91 -14.11 5.22
C ASN A 43 -3.11 -13.30 3.94
N GLY A 44 -2.05 -12.66 3.42
CA GLY A 44 -2.08 -11.82 2.22
C GLY A 44 -1.93 -10.33 2.53
N PRO A 45 -1.81 -9.50 1.46
CA PRO A 45 -1.59 -8.08 1.61
C PRO A 45 -2.84 -7.37 2.14
N LYS A 46 -2.64 -6.32 2.93
CA LYS A 46 -3.70 -5.46 3.45
C LYS A 46 -3.39 -4.00 3.19
N VAL A 47 -4.43 -3.20 3.00
CA VAL A 47 -4.32 -1.74 2.95
C VAL A 47 -4.83 -1.15 4.25
N HIS A 48 -4.05 -0.23 4.83
CA HIS A 48 -4.46 0.55 5.99
C HIS A 48 -4.57 2.02 5.62
N PHE A 49 -5.68 2.62 6.03
CA PHE A 49 -5.88 4.06 5.95
C PHE A 49 -4.98 4.78 6.97
N PRO A 50 -4.49 5.98 6.64
CA PRO A 50 -3.81 6.80 7.62
C PRO A 50 -4.80 7.14 8.74
N ALA A 51 -4.36 6.99 10.00
CA ALA A 51 -5.13 7.48 11.15
C ALA A 51 -5.00 9.01 11.23
N ILE A 52 -6.06 9.68 11.67
CA ILE A 52 -6.00 11.12 11.98
C ILE A 52 -5.24 11.29 13.30
N THR A 53 -4.30 12.23 13.31
CA THR A 53 -3.53 12.60 14.51
C THR A 53 -4.49 13.04 15.63
N GLY A 54 -4.35 12.46 16.82
CA GLY A 54 -5.11 12.83 18.01
C GLY A 54 -6.39 12.04 18.32
N GLY A 55 -6.82 11.12 17.44
CA GLY A 55 -8.09 10.39 17.66
C GLY A 55 -8.08 8.88 17.46
N GLY A 56 -7.03 8.28 16.87
CA GLY A 56 -6.99 6.84 16.57
C GLY A 56 -8.15 6.33 15.69
N GLY A 57 -8.95 7.25 15.15
CA GLY A 57 -10.22 6.95 14.49
C GLY A 57 -10.03 6.41 13.09
N LYS A 58 -10.95 5.52 12.68
CA LYS A 58 -11.06 5.05 11.30
C LYS A 58 -11.50 6.21 10.42
N VAL A 59 -10.74 6.50 9.36
CA VAL A 59 -11.01 7.61 8.43
C VAL A 59 -11.96 7.20 7.32
N ALA A 60 -11.91 5.93 6.94
CA ALA A 60 -12.78 5.36 5.94
C ALA A 60 -13.00 3.87 6.22
N THR A 61 -14.15 3.37 5.79
CA THR A 61 -14.45 1.95 5.69
C THR A 61 -14.75 1.63 4.24
N MET A 62 -14.28 0.48 3.77
CA MET A 62 -14.54 -0.01 2.42
C MET A 62 -15.09 -1.43 2.51
N ASP A 63 -15.74 -1.87 1.43
CA ASP A 63 -16.03 -3.29 1.27
C ASP A 63 -14.73 -4.13 1.34
N PRO A 64 -14.70 -5.24 2.09
CA PRO A 64 -13.51 -6.06 2.25
C PRO A 64 -12.93 -6.58 0.94
N SER A 65 -13.77 -6.93 -0.04
CA SER A 65 -13.31 -7.41 -1.34
C SER A 65 -12.60 -6.31 -2.12
N TYR A 66 -13.10 -5.07 -2.02
CA TYR A 66 -12.49 -3.94 -2.70
C TYR A 66 -11.18 -3.50 -2.04
N ALA A 67 -11.11 -3.51 -0.71
CA ALA A 67 -9.86 -3.28 0.03
C ALA A 67 -8.78 -4.31 -0.34
N ARG A 68 -9.17 -5.58 -0.54
CA ARG A 68 -8.28 -6.65 -1.01
C ARG A 68 -7.78 -6.39 -2.43
N GLN A 69 -8.65 -6.01 -3.36
CA GLN A 69 -8.25 -5.68 -4.73
C GLN A 69 -7.23 -4.53 -4.78
N ILE A 70 -7.42 -3.49 -3.95
CA ILE A 70 -6.45 -2.40 -3.79
C ILE A 70 -5.11 -2.93 -3.30
N ALA A 71 -5.12 -3.76 -2.24
CA ALA A 71 -3.91 -4.29 -1.63
C ALA A 71 -3.13 -5.20 -2.60
N GLU A 72 -3.82 -6.08 -3.33
CA GLU A 72 -3.20 -6.96 -4.35
C GLU A 72 -2.61 -6.13 -5.51
N SER A 73 -3.32 -5.11 -5.98
CA SER A 73 -2.83 -4.21 -7.03
C SER A 73 -1.60 -3.42 -6.58
N ALA A 74 -1.61 -2.93 -5.33
CA ALA A 74 -0.47 -2.22 -4.74
C ALA A 74 0.73 -3.15 -4.54
N MET A 75 0.50 -4.41 -4.13
CA MET A 75 1.57 -5.40 -3.97
C MET A 75 2.21 -5.78 -5.29
N ALA A 76 1.41 -5.96 -6.36
CA ALA A 76 1.94 -6.19 -7.70
C ALA A 76 2.80 -5.01 -8.19
N ALA A 77 2.36 -3.77 -7.94
CA ALA A 77 3.13 -2.57 -8.27
C ALA A 77 4.42 -2.46 -7.44
N TYR A 78 4.38 -2.83 -6.16
CA TYR A 78 5.53 -2.88 -5.28
C TYR A 78 6.59 -3.86 -5.79
N HIS A 79 6.22 -5.10 -6.08
CA HIS A 79 7.15 -6.09 -6.62
C HIS A 79 7.76 -5.66 -7.95
N ARG A 80 6.95 -5.10 -8.87
CA ARG A 80 7.45 -4.57 -10.13
C ARG A 80 8.50 -3.47 -9.92
N ARG A 81 8.28 -2.57 -8.96
CA ARG A 81 9.24 -1.50 -8.62
C ARG A 81 10.54 -2.05 -8.06
N LEU A 82 10.48 -3.08 -7.21
CA LEU A 82 11.68 -3.72 -6.66
C LEU A 82 12.50 -4.40 -7.76
N THR A 83 11.86 -5.13 -8.68
CA THR A 83 12.56 -5.80 -9.78
C THR A 83 13.31 -4.80 -10.67
N ILE A 84 12.70 -3.64 -10.97
CA ILE A 84 13.36 -2.59 -11.76
C ILE A 84 14.60 -2.07 -11.00
N ALA A 85 14.49 -1.83 -9.70
CA ALA A 85 15.60 -1.32 -8.90
C ALA A 85 16.78 -2.30 -8.81
N ASP A 86 16.51 -3.62 -8.77
CA ASP A 86 17.58 -4.63 -8.77
C ASP A 86 18.30 -4.73 -10.12
N THR A 87 17.60 -4.46 -11.24
CA THR A 87 18.19 -4.56 -12.58
C THR A 87 19.16 -3.41 -12.88
N ASP A 88 18.99 -2.25 -12.24
CA ASP A 88 19.88 -1.09 -12.40
C ASP A 88 21.23 -1.27 -11.67
N ILE A 89 21.34 -2.24 -10.75
CA ILE A 89 22.59 -2.54 -10.02
C ILE A 89 23.53 -3.43 -10.84
N ASP A 90 22.98 -4.30 -11.70
CA ASP A 90 23.78 -5.23 -12.53
C ASP A 90 24.25 -4.61 -13.88
N ALA A 91 23.87 -3.36 -14.15
CA ALA A 91 24.20 -2.64 -15.39
C ALA A 91 25.34 -1.62 -15.24
N ALA A 92 26.01 -1.57 -14.08
CA ALA A 92 27.12 -0.66 -13.76
C ALA A 92 28.43 -1.43 -13.49
#